data_AF-A0A2T3QJS2-F1
#
_entry.id   AF-A0A2T3QJS2-F1
#
_cell.length_a   1.000
_cell.length_b   1.000
_cell.length_c   1.000
_cell.angle_alpha   90.00
_cell.angle_beta   90.00
_cell.angle_gamma   90.00
#
_symmetry.space_group_name_H-M   'P 1'
#
loop_
_entity.id
_entity.type
_entity.pdbx_description
1 polymer ?
#
loop_
_entity_poly.entity_id
_entity_poly.type
_entity_poly.pdbx_seq_one_letter_code
_entity_poly.pdbx_strand_id
1 'polypeptide(L)'
;MDIKEYCNINEYRLSERSVNAVHQINNTVELGNYTATFAAALPLVQIFSNPTPHEVIKEITTYDWEEFSSGMMSVNKIVRRKVETIAEQEAFFGDGQDSTFWKCVTEAVR
;
A
#
# COMPACT_ATOMS: atom_id res chain seq x y z
N MET A 1 -11.55 15.31 -9.02
CA MET A 1 -11.87 14.75 -7.70
C MET A 1 -10.56 14.73 -6.95
N ASP A 2 -10.46 15.42 -5.81
CA ASP A 2 -9.20 15.51 -5.06
C ASP A 2 -8.95 14.15 -4.40
N ILE A 3 -7.81 13.51 -4.71
CA ILE A 3 -7.47 12.15 -4.28
C ILE A 3 -7.47 12.01 -2.74
N LYS A 4 -7.29 13.14 -2.04
CA LYS A 4 -7.25 13.22 -0.58
C LYS A 4 -8.52 12.71 0.11
N GLU A 5 -9.70 12.90 -0.49
CA GLU A 5 -10.95 12.37 0.07
C GLU A 5 -11.18 10.87 -0.25
N TYR A 6 -10.64 10.36 -1.36
CA TYR A 6 -10.86 8.98 -1.80
C TYR A 6 -10.10 7.94 -0.98
N CYS A 7 -8.99 8.35 -0.36
CA CYS A 7 -8.08 7.43 0.34
C CYS A 7 -8.22 7.43 1.88
N ASN A 8 -9.29 8.00 2.42
CA ASN A 8 -9.63 7.75 3.82
C ASN A 8 -10.27 6.36 3.95
N ILE A 9 -9.48 5.41 4.45
CA ILE A 9 -9.89 4.01 4.58
C ILE A 9 -10.11 3.70 6.05
N ASN A 10 -11.35 3.36 6.40
CA ASN A 10 -11.76 3.00 7.75
C ASN A 10 -12.11 1.51 7.84
N GLU A 11 -11.67 0.86 8.91
CA GLU A 11 -11.96 -0.54 9.23
C GLU A 11 -11.74 -1.51 8.07
N TYR A 12 -10.55 -1.46 7.47
CA TYR A 12 -10.21 -2.28 6.32
C TYR A 12 -9.57 -3.60 6.72
N ARG A 13 -9.92 -4.66 5.98
CA ARG A 13 -9.36 -6.00 6.12
C ARG A 13 -8.86 -6.47 4.77
N LEU A 14 -7.57 -6.79 4.69
CA LEU A 14 -6.98 -7.38 3.50
C LEU A 14 -7.59 -8.77 3.25
N SER A 15 -8.01 -9.02 2.01
CA SER A 15 -8.27 -10.40 1.57
C SER A 15 -6.98 -11.22 1.49
N GLU A 16 -7.10 -12.54 1.43
CA GLU A 16 -5.97 -13.44 1.19
C GLU A 16 -5.19 -13.08 -0.09
N ARG A 17 -5.90 -12.61 -1.11
CA ARG A 17 -5.32 -12.15 -2.37
C ARG A 17 -4.43 -10.93 -2.15
N SER A 18 -4.93 -9.94 -1.43
CA SER A 18 -4.17 -8.73 -1.10
C SER A 18 -2.97 -9.04 -0.21
N VAL A 19 -3.09 -9.97 0.74
CA VAL A 19 -1.95 -10.46 1.53
C VAL A 19 -0.88 -11.08 0.63
N ASN A 20 -1.28 -11.92 -0.34
CA ASN A 20 -0.34 -12.48 -1.31
C ASN A 20 0.33 -11.41 -2.18
N ALA A 21 -0.39 -10.37 -2.57
CA ALA A 21 0.19 -9.25 -3.32
C ALA A 21 1.20 -8.46 -2.49
N VAL A 22 0.94 -8.24 -1.19
CA VAL A 22 1.93 -7.65 -0.28
C VAL A 22 3.17 -8.54 -0.17
N HIS A 23 3.02 -9.86 -0.05
CA HIS A 23 4.17 -10.78 -0.05
C HIS A 23 4.96 -10.70 -1.37
N GLN A 24 4.30 -10.55 -2.51
CA GLN A 24 4.97 -10.37 -3.79
C GLN A 24 5.76 -9.06 -3.85
N ILE A 25 5.22 -7.97 -3.31
CA ILE A 25 5.92 -6.69 -3.15
C ILE A 25 7.17 -6.90 -2.28
N ASN A 26 7.01 -7.53 -1.11
CA ASN A 26 8.11 -7.79 -0.18
C ASN A 26 9.24 -8.63 -0.77
N ASN A 27 8.90 -9.64 -1.58
CA ASN A 27 9.89 -10.48 -2.27
C ASN A 27 10.58 -9.75 -3.42
N THR A 28 9.95 -8.69 -3.94
CA THR A 28 10.43 -7.93 -5.11
C THR A 28 11.27 -6.73 -4.69
N VAL A 29 11.06 -6.21 -3.49
CA VAL A 29 11.77 -5.05 -2.93
C VAL A 29 12.84 -5.52 -1.93
N GLU A 30 13.98 -4.83 -1.87
CA GLU A 30 14.91 -4.99 -0.76
C GLU A 30 14.24 -4.53 0.55
N LEU A 31 13.68 -5.48 1.30
CA LEU A 31 12.84 -5.28 2.49
C LEU A 31 13.40 -4.25 3.49
N GLY A 32 14.74 -4.19 3.62
CA GLY A 32 15.44 -3.26 4.52
C GLY A 32 15.43 -1.79 4.08
N ASN A 33 15.41 -1.52 2.77
CA ASN A 33 15.31 -0.15 2.25
C ASN A 33 13.87 0.35 2.26
N TYR A 34 12.91 -0.56 2.09
CA TYR A 34 11.48 -0.24 2.16
C TYR A 34 11.10 0.19 3.58
N THR A 35 11.34 -0.66 4.58
CA THR A 35 10.92 -0.41 5.98
C THR A 35 11.53 0.85 6.61
N ALA A 36 12.81 1.13 6.37
CA ALA A 36 13.47 2.33 6.91
C ALA A 36 12.88 3.65 6.39
N THR A 37 12.29 3.61 5.19
CA THR A 37 11.76 4.78 4.49
C THR A 37 10.36 5.19 4.97
N PHE A 38 9.60 4.25 5.56
CA PHE A 38 8.17 4.44 5.86
C PHE A 38 7.84 4.63 7.34
N ALA A 39 8.83 4.93 8.20
CA ALA A 39 8.64 4.99 9.66
C ALA A 39 7.46 5.88 10.15
N ALA A 40 7.02 6.87 9.36
CA ALA A 40 5.89 7.75 9.66
C ALA A 40 4.50 7.22 9.25
N ALA A 41 4.41 6.25 8.35
CA ALA A 41 3.16 5.67 7.83
C ALA A 41 2.82 4.34 8.52
N LEU A 42 2.75 4.34 9.86
CA LEU A 42 2.66 3.12 10.68
C LEU A 42 1.59 2.10 10.22
N PRO A 43 0.34 2.48 9.87
CA PRO A 43 -0.65 1.52 9.39
C PRO A 43 -0.22 0.83 8.08
N LEU A 44 0.32 1.59 7.14
CA LEU A 44 0.81 1.07 5.86
C LEU A 44 2.08 0.23 6.06
N VAL A 45 2.99 0.63 6.97
CA VAL A 45 4.15 -0.18 7.35
C VAL A 45 3.71 -1.52 7.91
N GLN A 46 2.69 -1.56 8.75
CA GLN A 46 2.19 -2.80 9.32
C GLN A 46 1.64 -3.72 8.23
N ILE A 47 0.86 -3.18 7.28
CA ILE A 47 0.41 -3.91 6.08
C ILE A 47 1.59 -4.51 5.35
N PHE A 48 2.54 -3.66 4.96
CA PHE A 48 3.60 -4.08 4.05
C PHE A 48 4.69 -4.90 4.75
N SER A 49 4.91 -4.77 6.05
CA SER A 49 5.97 -5.50 6.76
C SER A 49 5.51 -6.86 7.27
N ASN A 50 4.25 -6.96 7.70
CA ASN A 50 3.69 -8.18 8.26
C ASN A 50 2.20 -8.28 7.90
N PRO A 51 1.85 -8.51 6.62
CA PRO A 51 0.47 -8.62 6.22
C PRO A 51 -0.14 -9.85 6.88
N THR A 52 -1.18 -9.66 7.71
CA THR A 52 -1.95 -10.78 8.21
C THR A 52 -3.36 -10.78 7.60
N PRO A 53 -3.86 -11.94 7.15
CA PRO A 53 -5.23 -12.03 6.66
C PRO A 53 -6.20 -11.61 7.76
N HIS A 54 -7.20 -10.80 7.39
CA HIS A 54 -8.29 -10.38 8.28
C HIS A 54 -7.90 -9.48 9.47
N GLU A 55 -6.65 -9.03 9.60
CA GLU A 55 -6.31 -7.98 10.54
C GLU A 55 -7.01 -6.68 10.15
N VAL A 56 -7.65 -6.08 11.15
CA VAL A 56 -8.47 -4.89 10.96
C VAL A 56 -7.59 -3.66 11.13
N ILE A 57 -7.44 -2.93 10.04
CA ILE A 57 -6.76 -1.63 10.04
C ILE A 57 -7.80 -0.58 10.32
N LYS A 58 -7.68 0.04 11.49
CA LYS A 58 -8.71 0.93 12.03
C LYS A 58 -8.92 2.15 11.14
N GLU A 59 -7.82 2.79 10.73
CA GLU A 59 -7.86 4.02 9.95
C GLU A 59 -6.54 4.18 9.17
N ILE A 60 -6.67 4.60 7.91
CA ILE A 60 -5.57 5.11 7.09
C ILE A 60 -6.02 6.47 6.58
N THR A 61 -5.35 7.52 7.05
CA THR A 61 -5.69 8.91 6.74
C THR A 61 -4.96 9.39 5.50
N THR A 62 -5.39 10.53 4.96
CA THR A 62 -4.64 11.25 3.91
C THR A 62 -3.17 11.47 4.29
N TYR A 63 -2.87 11.79 5.56
CA TYR A 63 -1.49 12.03 6.01
C TYR A 63 -0.62 10.77 5.88
N ASP A 64 -1.17 9.59 6.21
CA ASP A 64 -0.45 8.32 6.05
C ASP A 64 -0.09 8.05 4.58
N TRP A 65 -0.99 8.40 3.66
CA TRP A 65 -0.75 8.29 2.22
C TRP A 65 0.26 9.30 1.69
N GLU A 66 0.28 10.53 2.21
CA GLU A 66 1.27 11.55 1.85
C GLU A 66 2.68 11.12 2.30
N GLU A 67 2.82 10.60 3.52
CA GLU A 67 4.09 10.06 4.02
C GLU A 67 4.52 8.81 3.23
N PHE A 68 3.58 7.92 2.90
CA PHE A 68 3.86 6.76 2.04
C PHE A 68 4.28 7.20 0.63
N SER A 69 3.65 8.21 0.04
CA SER A 69 4.07 8.72 -1.27
C SER A 69 5.48 9.31 -1.22
N SER A 70 5.76 10.14 -0.21
CA SER A 70 7.08 10.73 0.04
C SER A 70 8.16 9.65 0.18
N GLY A 71 7.88 8.60 0.94
CA GLY A 71 8.78 7.47 1.09
C GLY A 71 9.02 6.74 -0.22
N MET A 72 7.96 6.40 -0.97
CA MET A 72 8.05 5.73 -2.27
C MET A 72 8.86 6.54 -3.30
N MET A 73 8.85 7.88 -3.20
CA MET A 73 9.65 8.74 -4.08
C MET A 73 11.16 8.57 -3.89
N SER A 74 11.62 8.16 -2.71
CA SER A 74 13.02 7.85 -2.44
C SER A 74 13.45 6.44 -2.90
N VAL A 75 12.48 5.56 -3.15
CA VAL A 75 12.73 4.20 -3.65
C VAL A 75 13.14 4.25 -5.12
N ASN A 76 14.05 3.35 -5.53
CA ASN A 76 14.50 3.24 -6.91
C ASN A 76 13.31 3.10 -7.88
N LYS A 77 13.33 3.84 -8.99
CA LYS A 77 12.25 3.88 -10.00
C LYS A 77 11.83 2.50 -10.52
N ILE A 78 12.76 1.56 -10.69
CA ILE A 78 12.46 0.20 -11.16
C ILE A 78 11.63 -0.54 -10.11
N VAL A 79 12.03 -0.44 -8.84
CA VAL A 79 11.32 -1.05 -7.72
C VAL A 79 9.93 -0.44 -7.60
N ARG A 80 9.84 0.89 -7.64
CA ARG A 80 8.57 1.63 -7.58
C ARG A 80 7.61 1.20 -8.68
N ARG A 81 8.09 1.04 -9.92
CA ARG A 81 7.29 0.58 -11.06
C ARG A 81 6.76 -0.85 -10.88
N LYS A 82 7.49 -1.72 -10.19
CA LYS A 82 7.01 -3.07 -9.88
C LYS A 82 5.90 -3.04 -8.84
N VAL A 83 6.04 -2.22 -7.79
CA VAL A 83 4.98 -2.00 -6.79
C VAL A 83 3.73 -1.44 -7.47
N GLU A 84 3.88 -0.44 -8.35
CA GLU A 84 2.78 0.15 -9.11
C GLU A 84 2.04 -0.91 -9.95
N THR A 85 2.79 -1.76 -10.67
CA THR A 85 2.20 -2.84 -11.49
C THR A 85 1.38 -3.82 -10.67
N ILE A 86 1.90 -4.24 -9.51
CA ILE A 86 1.17 -5.17 -8.61
C ILE A 86 -0.09 -4.48 -8.08
N ALA A 87 0.04 -3.23 -7.62
CA ALA A 87 -1.08 -2.46 -7.11
C ALA A 87 -2.17 -2.23 -8.18
N GLU A 88 -1.79 -1.92 -9.42
CA GLU A 88 -2.74 -1.76 -10.53
C GLU A 88 -3.51 -3.05 -10.83
N GLN A 89 -2.85 -4.21 -10.77
CA GLN A 89 -3.52 -5.51 -10.93
C GLN A 89 -4.52 -5.76 -9.81
N GLU A 90 -4.13 -5.52 -8.56
CA GLU A 90 -5.01 -5.73 -7.42
C GLU A 90 -6.15 -4.71 -7.34
N ALA A 91 -5.92 -3.48 -7.80
CA ALA A 91 -6.95 -2.46 -7.98
C ALA A 91 -7.99 -2.90 -9.02
N PHE A 92 -7.55 -3.59 -10.08
CA PHE A 92 -8.40 -4.03 -11.19
C PHE A 92 -9.20 -5.29 -10.85
N PHE A 93 -8.58 -6.26 -10.19
CA PHE A 93 -9.18 -7.57 -9.92
C PHE A 93 -9.68 -7.75 -8.48
N GLY A 94 -9.35 -6.85 -7.57
CA GLY A 94 -9.89 -6.84 -6.21
C GLY A 94 -11.32 -6.31 -6.18
N ASP A 95 -12.05 -6.65 -5.11
CA ASP A 95 -13.43 -6.24 -4.91
C ASP A 95 -13.57 -5.26 -3.73
N GLY A 96 -14.57 -4.37 -3.80
CA GLY A 96 -14.94 -3.49 -2.68
C GLY A 96 -13.79 -2.65 -2.13
N GLN A 97 -13.46 -2.85 -0.85
CA GLN A 97 -12.41 -2.10 -0.17
C GLN A 97 -11.00 -2.48 -0.64
N ASP A 98 -10.77 -3.72 -1.10
CA ASP A 98 -9.46 -4.13 -1.64
C ASP A 98 -9.13 -3.32 -2.89
N SER A 99 -10.07 -3.22 -3.84
CA SER A 99 -9.89 -2.38 -5.03
C SER A 99 -9.58 -0.92 -4.68
N THR A 100 -10.24 -0.39 -3.65
CA THR A 100 -10.05 1.00 -3.20
C THR A 100 -8.68 1.21 -2.57
N PHE A 101 -8.28 0.30 -1.67
CA PHE A 101 -6.95 0.30 -1.07
C PHE A 101 -5.85 0.26 -2.13
N TRP A 102 -5.94 -0.66 -3.08
CA TRP A 102 -4.91 -0.81 -4.10
C TRP A 102 -4.87 0.35 -5.10
N LYS A 103 -6.00 1.02 -5.37
CA LYS A 103 -6.00 2.30 -6.12
C LYS A 103 -5.22 3.37 -5.37
N CYS A 104 -5.40 3.49 -4.06
CA CYS A 104 -4.65 4.44 -3.24
C CYS A 104 -3.15 4.12 -3.22
N VAL A 105 -2.79 2.83 -3.16
CA VAL A 105 -1.39 2.40 -3.31
C VAL A 105 -0.85 2.81 -4.69
N THR A 106 -1.57 2.54 -5.79
CA THR A 106 -1.15 2.94 -7.14
C THR A 106 -0.89 4.44 -7.24
N GLU A 107 -1.81 5.27 -6.72
CA GLU A 107 -1.67 6.72 -6.80
C GLU A 107 -0.51 7.25 -5.94
N ALA A 108 -0.31 6.70 -4.73
CA ALA A 108 0.78 7.14 -3.87
C ALA A 108 2.17 6.77 -4.42
N VAL A 109 2.23 5.72 -5.24
CA VAL A 109 3.48 5.16 -5.80
C VAL A 109 3.90 5.86 -7.11
N ARG A 110 3.01 6.54 -7.82
CA ARG A 110 3.31 7.23 -9.08
C ARG A 110 4.30 8.39 -8.90
#